data_AF-A0A1G2URZ5-F1
#
_entry.id   AF-A0A1G2URZ5-F1
#
_cell.length_a   1.000
_cell.length_b   1.000
_cell.length_c   1.000
_cell.angle_alpha   90.00
_cell.angle_beta   90.00
_cell.angle_gamma   90.00
#
_symmetry.space_group_name_H-M   'P 1'
#
loop_
_entity.id
_entity.type
_entity.pdbx_description
1 polymer ?
#
loop_
_entity_poly.entity_id
_entity_poly.type
_entity_poly.pdbx_seq_one_letter_code
_entity_poly.pdbx_strand_id
1 'polypeptide(L)'
;MKKLIIYLSLLSAPFIALADYNDVSLTSSAIISVGGMTLNVDGESSVVESIVVSASSFTVNLLENSLFSVTSADRYTLSSDAPIGNITSNQCADVSKLSLSATSTQAVIITPSTTVCSVNIGSGGGGGSSGSGNPSTPVTTTSTGSGGGGGGIVATPTASSATTQTSSTSSLQNQIAALLAQVQLLQAQLGIVSIGSGTGFVFSRNLIVGSTGADVKNLQKVLNSDSDTQIASSGVGSPGNETTYFGSLTRTAIQKFQVKYGIAGPGAPGYGVFGPKTRAKMAEVSKLKGF
;
A
#
# COMPACT_ATOMS: atom_id res chain seq x y z
N MET A 1 73.19 14.35 -33.34
CA MET A 1 72.30 14.87 -34.39
C MET A 1 70.93 15.12 -33.78
N LYS A 2 70.42 16.37 -33.92
CA LYS A 2 69.02 16.86 -33.74
C LYS A 2 68.50 16.84 -32.27
N LYS A 3 68.33 17.98 -31.55
CA LYS A 3 67.32 19.08 -31.68
C LYS A 3 65.88 18.52 -31.72
N LEU A 4 64.84 18.95 -31.00
CA LEU A 4 64.50 20.22 -30.34
C LEU A 4 63.10 20.07 -29.64
N ILE A 5 62.80 20.95 -28.66
CA ILE A 5 61.48 21.53 -28.25
C ILE A 5 60.48 20.65 -27.46
N ILE A 6 59.95 20.99 -26.26
CA ILE A 6 59.34 22.22 -25.65
C ILE A 6 57.79 22.29 -25.81
N TYR A 7 57.10 22.09 -24.66
CA TYR A 7 55.80 22.63 -24.18
C TYR A 7 54.48 22.13 -24.80
N LEU A 8 53.56 21.68 -23.95
CA LEU A 8 52.28 22.39 -23.70
C LEU A 8 51.58 21.81 -22.46
N SER A 9 51.34 22.66 -21.46
CA SER A 9 50.43 22.36 -20.37
C SER A 9 49.01 22.17 -20.92
N LEU A 10 48.41 21.00 -20.73
CA LEU A 10 46.96 20.85 -20.82
C LEU A 10 46.43 20.51 -19.43
N LEU A 11 45.86 21.54 -18.82
CA LEU A 11 45.03 21.52 -17.63
C LEU A 11 43.82 20.61 -17.91
N SER A 12 43.96 19.30 -17.70
CA SER A 12 42.83 18.36 -17.73
C SER A 12 42.07 18.49 -16.42
N ALA A 13 41.05 19.33 -16.43
CA ALA A 13 39.98 19.31 -15.45
C ALA A 13 39.42 17.87 -15.34
N PRO A 14 39.04 17.39 -14.15
CA PRO A 14 38.20 16.21 -14.08
C PRO A 14 36.88 16.56 -14.76
N PHE A 15 36.58 15.90 -15.88
CA PHE A 15 35.22 15.79 -16.38
C PHE A 15 34.41 15.11 -15.27
N ILE A 16 33.74 15.92 -14.44
CA ILE A 16 32.65 15.44 -13.62
C ILE A 16 31.53 15.18 -14.62
N ALA A 17 31.43 13.93 -15.08
CA ALA A 17 30.21 13.42 -15.64
C ALA A 17 29.15 13.50 -14.53
N LEU A 18 28.30 14.52 -14.60
CA LEU A 18 27.00 14.48 -13.96
C LEU A 18 26.19 13.46 -14.76
N ALA A 19 26.30 12.19 -14.39
CA ALA A 19 25.23 11.26 -14.69
C ALA A 19 24.01 11.80 -13.96
N ASP A 20 23.00 12.23 -14.72
CA ASP A 20 21.69 12.55 -14.18
C ASP A 20 21.18 11.30 -13.46
N TYR A 21 21.37 11.32 -12.15
CA TYR A 21 20.84 10.33 -11.24
C TYR A 21 19.37 10.68 -11.13
N ASN A 22 18.52 10.11 -12.00
CA ASN A 22 17.08 9.82 -11.79
C ASN A 22 16.28 9.69 -13.11
N ASP A 23 16.73 8.91 -14.10
CA ASP A 23 15.78 8.50 -15.14
C ASP A 23 15.97 7.04 -15.56
N VAL A 24 14.99 6.20 -15.22
CA VAL A 24 14.87 4.82 -15.68
C VAL A 24 13.95 4.85 -16.90
N SER A 25 14.53 5.07 -18.08
CA SER A 25 13.79 4.98 -19.33
C SER A 25 13.71 3.51 -19.79
N LEU A 26 12.51 2.93 -19.71
CA LEU A 26 12.21 1.64 -20.34
C LEU A 26 12.08 1.87 -21.85
N THR A 27 13.19 1.77 -22.58
CA THR A 27 13.20 1.86 -24.05
C THR A 27 12.83 0.52 -24.71
N SER A 28 12.75 -0.55 -23.92
CA SER A 28 12.36 -1.89 -24.33
C SER A 28 11.69 -2.62 -23.16
N SER A 29 10.93 -3.67 -23.46
CA SER A 29 10.32 -4.54 -22.46
C SER A 29 11.39 -5.05 -21.48
N ALA A 30 11.19 -4.83 -20.19
CA ALA A 30 12.05 -5.38 -19.15
C ALA A 30 11.41 -6.61 -18.51
N ILE A 31 12.23 -7.57 -18.11
CA ILE A 31 11.76 -8.76 -17.39
C ILE A 31 12.08 -8.59 -15.92
N ILE A 32 11.06 -8.73 -15.07
CA ILE A 32 11.20 -8.70 -13.62
C ILE A 32 10.69 -10.00 -13.00
N SER A 33 11.31 -10.41 -11.89
CA SER A 33 10.90 -11.60 -11.15
C SER A 33 10.34 -11.20 -9.79
N VAL A 34 9.08 -11.56 -9.52
CA VAL A 34 8.33 -11.18 -8.33
C VAL A 34 7.66 -12.43 -7.76
N GLY A 35 7.93 -12.80 -6.52
CA GLY A 35 7.36 -14.02 -5.93
C GLY A 35 7.75 -15.31 -6.66
N GLY A 36 8.85 -15.30 -7.41
CA GLY A 36 9.27 -16.40 -8.30
C GLY A 36 8.53 -16.45 -9.64
N MET A 37 7.66 -15.48 -9.93
CA MET A 37 6.95 -15.33 -11.20
C MET A 37 7.69 -14.35 -12.12
N THR A 38 7.82 -14.72 -13.40
CA THR A 38 8.46 -13.87 -14.41
C THR A 38 7.42 -12.99 -15.08
N LEU A 39 7.61 -11.67 -15.01
CA LEU A 39 6.71 -10.68 -15.58
C LEU A 39 7.46 -9.82 -16.60
N ASN A 40 6.81 -9.55 -17.72
CA ASN A 40 7.24 -8.58 -18.71
C ASN A 40 6.63 -7.22 -18.35
N VAL A 41 7.47 -6.20 -18.15
CA VAL A 41 7.02 -4.83 -17.93
C VAL A 41 7.42 -3.95 -19.10
N ASP A 42 6.48 -3.13 -19.52
CA ASP A 42 6.59 -2.22 -20.65
C ASP A 42 6.16 -0.83 -20.21
N GLY A 43 6.94 0.19 -20.54
CA GLY A 43 6.60 1.59 -20.30
C GLY A 43 7.00 2.41 -21.52
N GLU A 44 6.18 3.39 -21.89
CA GLU A 44 6.51 4.25 -23.02
C GLU A 44 7.45 5.36 -22.52
N SER A 45 8.77 5.13 -22.69
CA SER A 45 9.96 6.00 -22.68
C SER A 45 10.14 7.21 -21.73
N SER A 46 9.14 7.76 -21.04
CA SER A 46 9.31 9.12 -20.46
C SER A 46 8.84 9.32 -19.02
N VAL A 47 8.38 8.27 -18.32
CA VAL A 47 7.42 8.54 -17.25
C VAL A 47 7.34 7.51 -16.11
N VAL A 48 8.24 6.50 -16.11
CA VAL A 48 8.42 5.63 -14.93
C VAL A 48 9.59 6.14 -14.11
N GLU A 49 9.31 6.80 -12.99
CA GLU A 49 10.33 7.39 -12.12
C GLU A 49 11.13 6.31 -11.38
N SER A 50 10.47 5.25 -10.94
CA SER A 50 11.16 4.10 -10.33
C SER A 50 10.30 2.83 -10.35
N ILE A 51 10.98 1.68 -10.37
CA ILE A 51 10.38 0.37 -10.12
C ILE A 51 11.12 -0.28 -8.97
N VAL A 52 10.42 -0.58 -7.89
CA VAL A 52 10.96 -1.24 -6.70
C VAL A 52 10.34 -2.62 -6.57
N VAL A 53 11.13 -3.65 -6.82
CA VAL A 53 10.70 -5.05 -6.71
C VAL A 53 10.82 -5.53 -5.26
N SER A 54 9.74 -6.09 -4.73
CA SER A 54 9.67 -6.74 -3.42
C SER A 54 9.50 -8.25 -3.56
N ALA A 55 9.40 -8.96 -2.43
CA ALA A 55 9.30 -10.41 -2.41
C ALA A 55 8.05 -10.96 -3.13
N SER A 56 6.90 -10.27 -3.05
CA SER A 56 5.60 -10.75 -3.58
C SER A 56 4.87 -9.72 -4.45
N SER A 57 5.39 -8.50 -4.56
CA SER A 57 4.81 -7.41 -5.35
C SER A 57 5.92 -6.49 -5.84
N PHE A 58 5.59 -5.54 -6.68
CA PHE A 58 6.50 -4.46 -7.03
C PHE A 58 5.74 -3.13 -7.08
N THR A 59 6.44 -2.06 -6.75
CA THR A 59 5.91 -0.70 -6.77
C THR A 59 6.47 0.03 -7.97
N VAL A 60 5.61 0.69 -8.73
CA VAL A 60 5.99 1.57 -9.84
C VAL A 60 5.57 3.00 -9.51
N ASN A 61 6.51 3.94 -9.55
CA ASN A 61 6.21 5.37 -9.49
C ASN A 61 5.99 5.87 -10.91
N LEU A 62 4.75 6.23 -11.21
CA LEU A 62 4.31 6.73 -12.49
C LEU A 62 4.16 8.25 -12.39
N LEU A 63 4.72 8.99 -13.32
CA LEU A 63 4.51 10.43 -13.48
C LEU A 63 3.14 10.73 -14.15
N GLU A 64 2.77 12.00 -14.20
CA GLU A 64 1.56 12.41 -14.94
C GLU A 64 1.66 12.02 -16.44
N ASN A 65 0.58 11.51 -17.00
CA ASN A 65 0.46 11.00 -18.37
C ASN A 65 1.34 9.77 -18.68
N SER A 66 1.72 9.00 -17.64
CA SER A 66 2.41 7.72 -17.83
C SER A 66 1.51 6.65 -18.41
N LEU A 67 2.06 5.83 -19.32
CA LEU A 67 1.51 4.53 -19.66
C LEU A 67 2.47 3.43 -19.19
N PHE A 68 1.93 2.46 -18.47
CA PHE A 68 2.68 1.31 -17.97
C PHE A 68 1.87 0.03 -18.17
N SER A 69 2.52 -1.02 -18.67
CA SER A 69 1.89 -2.32 -18.89
C SER A 69 2.73 -3.42 -18.27
N VAL A 70 2.04 -4.41 -17.72
CA VAL A 70 2.62 -5.60 -17.11
C VAL A 70 1.95 -6.80 -17.74
N THR A 71 2.74 -7.77 -18.17
CA THR A 71 2.27 -8.97 -18.83
C THR A 71 2.89 -10.19 -18.16
N SER A 72 2.05 -11.14 -17.75
CA SER A 72 2.44 -12.47 -17.32
C SER A 72 2.16 -13.47 -18.44
N ALA A 73 3.23 -14.03 -19.03
CA ALA A 73 3.12 -15.09 -20.04
C ALA A 73 2.49 -16.38 -19.46
N ASP A 74 2.80 -16.68 -18.21
CA ASP A 74 2.25 -17.83 -17.48
C ASP A 74 0.81 -17.65 -17.00
N ARG A 75 0.16 -16.53 -17.38
CA ARG A 75 -1.23 -16.17 -17.01
C ARG A 75 -1.48 -15.97 -15.51
N TYR A 76 -0.47 -15.75 -14.68
CA TYR A 76 -0.66 -15.38 -13.28
C TYR A 76 -1.53 -14.12 -13.13
N THR A 77 -2.50 -14.13 -12.22
CA THR A 77 -3.40 -12.99 -12.02
C THR A 77 -2.63 -11.80 -11.48
N LEU A 78 -2.88 -10.64 -12.08
CA LEU A 78 -2.27 -9.37 -11.70
C LEU A 78 -3.32 -8.52 -10.99
N SER A 79 -3.02 -8.09 -9.76
CA SER A 79 -3.82 -7.12 -9.03
C SER A 79 -3.02 -5.82 -8.84
N SER A 80 -3.71 -4.69 -8.88
CA SER A 80 -3.10 -3.38 -8.58
C SER A 80 -3.93 -2.62 -7.55
N ASP A 81 -3.25 -1.76 -6.80
CA ASP A 81 -3.87 -0.77 -5.91
C ASP A 81 -4.16 0.57 -6.61
N ALA A 82 -3.95 0.64 -7.93
CA ALA A 82 -4.21 1.84 -8.71
C ALA A 82 -5.68 2.28 -8.55
N PRO A 83 -5.96 3.59 -8.48
CA PRO A 83 -7.32 4.10 -8.60
C PRO A 83 -7.99 3.52 -9.85
N ILE A 84 -9.26 3.14 -9.76
CA ILE A 84 -9.99 2.47 -10.85
C ILE A 84 -9.96 3.26 -12.17
N GLY A 85 -9.87 4.59 -12.12
CA GLY A 85 -9.77 5.46 -13.30
C GLY A 85 -8.42 5.38 -14.02
N ASN A 86 -7.42 4.77 -13.40
CA ASN A 86 -6.07 4.64 -13.92
C ASN A 86 -5.78 3.25 -14.49
N ILE A 87 -6.73 2.31 -14.37
CA ILE A 87 -6.62 0.97 -14.96
C ILE A 87 -7.28 1.02 -16.34
N THR A 88 -6.46 1.04 -17.39
CA THR A 88 -6.95 1.12 -18.78
C THR A 88 -7.32 -0.24 -19.33
N SER A 89 -6.70 -1.31 -18.84
CA SER A 89 -6.97 -2.67 -19.27
C SER A 89 -6.54 -3.66 -18.20
N ASN A 90 -7.38 -4.65 -17.90
CA ASN A 90 -6.98 -5.83 -17.13
C ASN A 90 -7.55 -7.05 -17.84
N GLN A 91 -6.74 -7.63 -18.72
CA GLN A 91 -7.16 -8.70 -19.60
C GLN A 91 -6.59 -10.02 -19.11
N CYS A 92 -7.45 -11.02 -19.16
CA CYS A 92 -7.07 -12.41 -19.05
C CYS A 92 -7.47 -13.11 -20.35
N ALA A 93 -6.48 -13.33 -21.21
CA ALA A 93 -6.63 -14.05 -22.47
C ALA A 93 -5.53 -15.13 -22.57
N ASP A 94 -4.76 -15.14 -23.64
CA ASP A 94 -3.57 -15.99 -23.78
C ASP A 94 -2.46 -15.61 -22.77
N VAL A 95 -2.48 -14.36 -22.29
CA VAL A 95 -1.62 -13.82 -21.24
C VAL A 95 -2.47 -13.05 -20.22
N SER A 96 -1.98 -12.89 -18.99
CA SER A 96 -2.56 -11.92 -18.05
C SER A 96 -1.86 -10.58 -18.27
N LYS A 97 -2.60 -9.57 -18.72
CA LYS A 97 -2.06 -8.24 -19.01
C LYS A 97 -2.80 -7.16 -18.23
N LEU A 98 -2.05 -6.37 -17.47
CA LEU A 98 -2.51 -5.21 -16.75
C LEU A 98 -1.89 -3.95 -17.35
N SER A 99 -2.72 -3.01 -17.79
CA SER A 99 -2.29 -1.72 -18.33
C SER A 99 -2.84 -0.59 -17.46
N LEU A 100 -1.96 0.38 -17.18
CA LEU A 100 -2.20 1.51 -16.31
C LEU A 100 -1.92 2.81 -17.06
N SER A 101 -2.74 3.83 -16.82
CA SER A 101 -2.50 5.22 -17.20
C SER A 101 -2.53 6.10 -15.96
N ALA A 102 -1.44 6.83 -15.68
CA ALA A 102 -1.41 7.77 -14.57
C ALA A 102 -1.85 9.16 -15.01
N THR A 103 -2.85 9.75 -14.34
CA THR A 103 -3.31 11.13 -14.58
C THR A 103 -2.63 12.16 -13.67
N SER A 104 -1.78 11.70 -12.75
CA SER A 104 -0.98 12.50 -11.81
C SER A 104 0.17 11.64 -11.31
N THR A 105 1.22 12.23 -10.75
CA THR A 105 2.33 11.46 -10.17
C THR A 105 1.85 10.61 -9.00
N GLN A 106 2.04 9.29 -9.08
CA GLN A 106 1.56 8.34 -8.08
C GLN A 106 2.39 7.06 -8.04
N ALA A 107 2.48 6.47 -6.86
CA ALA A 107 3.01 5.13 -6.65
C ALA A 107 1.87 4.11 -6.79
N VAL A 108 2.08 3.07 -7.60
CA VAL A 108 1.15 1.95 -7.77
C VAL A 108 1.87 0.65 -7.40
N ILE A 109 1.26 -0.14 -6.51
CA ILE A 109 1.69 -1.48 -6.14
C ILE A 109 0.96 -2.50 -7.00
N ILE A 110 1.74 -3.36 -7.65
CA ILE A 110 1.24 -4.46 -8.48
C ILE A 110 1.64 -5.77 -7.81
N THR A 111 0.63 -6.57 -7.49
CA THR A 111 0.79 -7.84 -6.78
C THR A 111 0.35 -8.97 -7.71
N PRO A 112 1.30 -9.71 -8.29
CA PRO A 112 1.01 -10.96 -8.99
C PRO A 112 0.61 -12.05 -7.99
N SER A 113 -0.23 -12.99 -8.44
CA SER A 113 -0.61 -14.16 -7.67
C SER A 113 -0.39 -15.43 -8.49
N THR A 114 -0.01 -16.51 -7.81
CA THR A 114 0.18 -17.84 -8.43
C THR A 114 -1.11 -18.43 -9.00
N THR A 115 -2.26 -17.82 -8.73
CA THR A 115 -3.51 -18.16 -9.39
C THR A 115 -3.42 -17.79 -10.86
N VAL A 116 -3.57 -18.78 -11.75
CA VAL A 116 -3.72 -18.52 -13.17
C VAL A 116 -5.08 -17.89 -13.46
N CYS A 117 -5.09 -16.83 -14.25
CA CYS A 117 -6.28 -16.15 -14.67
C CYS A 117 -7.05 -17.09 -15.61
N SER A 118 -8.33 -17.30 -15.32
CA SER A 118 -9.19 -18.18 -16.12
C SER A 118 -9.74 -17.39 -17.30
N VAL A 119 -9.37 -17.78 -18.52
CA VAL A 119 -10.20 -17.42 -19.67
C VAL A 119 -11.53 -18.13 -19.49
N ASN A 120 -12.61 -17.37 -19.39
CA ASN A 120 -13.91 -17.92 -19.75
C ASN A 120 -13.83 -18.21 -21.25
N ILE A 121 -13.34 -19.41 -21.60
CA ILE A 121 -13.61 -20.03 -22.88
C ILE A 121 -15.12 -20.30 -22.88
N GLY A 122 -15.87 -19.27 -23.25
CA GLY A 122 -17.25 -19.41 -23.65
C GLY A 122 -17.25 -20.38 -24.82
N SER A 123 -17.60 -21.63 -24.51
CA SER A 123 -18.03 -22.56 -25.54
C SER A 123 -19.19 -21.90 -26.26
N GLY A 124 -19.01 -21.67 -27.56
CA GLY A 124 -20.07 -21.22 -28.44
C GLY A 124 -21.26 -22.17 -28.32
N GLY A 125 -22.40 -21.60 -27.97
CA GLY A 125 -23.71 -22.20 -28.01
C GLY A 125 -24.71 -21.07 -28.14
N GLY A 126 -24.93 -20.63 -29.38
CA GLY A 126 -25.78 -19.49 -29.70
C GLY A 126 -27.26 -19.76 -29.49
N GLY A 127 -28.04 -18.68 -29.43
CA GLY A 127 -29.47 -18.73 -29.67
C GLY A 127 -30.30 -17.79 -28.82
N GLY A 128 -30.35 -16.52 -29.22
CA GLY A 128 -31.64 -15.84 -29.34
C GLY A 128 -32.17 -15.02 -28.17
N SER A 129 -32.28 -13.73 -28.47
CA SER A 129 -33.42 -12.85 -28.18
C SER A 129 -33.41 -11.99 -26.90
N SER A 130 -33.10 -10.71 -27.17
CA SER A 130 -33.89 -9.52 -26.87
C SER A 130 -34.33 -9.24 -25.43
N GLY A 131 -33.78 -8.15 -24.88
CA GLY A 131 -34.59 -7.01 -24.47
C GLY A 131 -35.06 -6.98 -23.01
N SER A 132 -34.43 -6.07 -22.27
CA SER A 132 -35.09 -5.06 -21.42
C SER A 132 -36.13 -5.51 -20.39
N GLY A 133 -35.81 -5.29 -19.11
CA GLY A 133 -36.81 -4.92 -18.10
C GLY A 133 -36.84 -5.79 -16.86
N ASN A 134 -36.41 -5.21 -15.74
CA ASN A 134 -36.75 -5.61 -14.38
C ASN A 134 -37.66 -4.50 -13.81
N PRO A 135 -38.57 -4.73 -12.83
CA PRO A 135 -39.34 -5.91 -12.49
C PRO A 135 -40.86 -5.58 -12.36
N SER A 136 -41.71 -6.60 -12.32
CA SER A 136 -43.07 -6.50 -11.75
C SER A 136 -43.40 -7.85 -11.10
N THR A 137 -43.48 -7.88 -9.77
CA THR A 137 -44.73 -8.00 -8.97
C THR A 137 -45.49 -9.30 -9.23
N PRO A 138 -45.95 -10.00 -8.17
CA PRO A 138 -47.03 -10.97 -8.31
C PRO A 138 -48.40 -10.29 -8.17
N VAL A 139 -49.24 -10.50 -9.19
CA VAL A 139 -50.63 -11.03 -9.13
C VAL A 139 -51.73 -10.09 -8.55
N THR A 140 -52.62 -9.52 -9.40
CA THR A 140 -53.98 -10.03 -9.82
C THR A 140 -55.07 -9.52 -8.84
N THR A 141 -56.19 -8.87 -9.17
CA THR A 141 -56.97 -8.63 -10.40
C THR A 141 -58.06 -7.57 -10.16
N THR A 142 -58.29 -6.73 -11.17
CA THR A 142 -59.58 -6.20 -11.71
C THR A 142 -60.88 -6.27 -10.89
N SER A 143 -61.60 -5.14 -10.78
CA SER A 143 -62.75 -4.82 -11.65
C SER A 143 -63.38 -3.45 -11.35
N THR A 144 -63.65 -2.72 -12.43
CA THR A 144 -64.32 -1.42 -12.54
C THR A 144 -65.83 -1.48 -12.26
N GLY A 145 -66.42 -0.42 -11.70
CA GLY A 145 -67.87 -0.26 -11.64
C GLY A 145 -68.33 1.09 -11.06
N SER A 146 -68.86 1.96 -11.92
CA SER A 146 -69.50 3.25 -11.61
C SER A 146 -70.92 3.08 -11.06
N GLY A 147 -71.37 3.96 -10.16
CA GLY A 147 -72.78 4.12 -9.76
C GLY A 147 -72.96 5.13 -8.62
N GLY A 148 -73.80 6.15 -8.82
CA GLY A 148 -73.91 7.32 -7.93
C GLY A 148 -75.01 7.29 -6.85
N GLY A 149 -75.09 8.37 -6.07
CA GLY A 149 -76.28 8.78 -5.31
C GLY A 149 -76.05 9.22 -3.86
N GLY A 150 -76.37 10.49 -3.55
CA GLY A 150 -77.08 10.88 -2.32
C GLY A 150 -76.29 11.37 -1.09
N GLY A 151 -76.19 12.71 -0.95
CA GLY A 151 -76.65 13.49 0.22
C GLY A 151 -76.02 13.33 1.62
N GLY A 152 -75.56 14.46 2.18
CA GLY A 152 -76.02 14.89 3.53
C GLY A 152 -75.07 14.84 4.73
N ILE A 153 -74.59 16.04 5.11
CA ILE A 153 -74.38 16.61 6.45
C ILE A 153 -73.32 16.10 7.47
N VAL A 154 -72.39 17.03 7.77
CA VAL A 154 -71.98 17.60 9.08
C VAL A 154 -71.60 16.68 10.27
N ALA A 155 -70.29 16.72 10.55
CA ALA A 155 -69.54 16.81 11.83
C ALA A 155 -69.99 16.05 13.10
N THR A 156 -69.03 15.34 13.70
CA THR A 156 -68.60 15.50 15.12
C THR A 156 -67.33 14.68 15.39
N PRO A 157 -66.34 15.18 16.16
CA PRO A 157 -65.15 14.42 16.55
C PRO A 157 -65.36 13.74 17.91
N THR A 158 -64.96 12.49 18.06
CA THR A 158 -64.85 11.84 19.38
C THR A 158 -63.62 10.93 19.39
N ALA A 159 -62.84 11.08 20.46
CA ALA A 159 -61.54 10.49 20.67
C ALA A 159 -61.58 9.00 21.03
N SER A 160 -60.38 8.41 20.95
CA SER A 160 -59.91 7.21 21.65
C SER A 160 -60.04 5.87 20.93
N SER A 161 -58.93 5.47 20.31
CA SER A 161 -58.31 4.16 20.54
C SER A 161 -56.83 4.26 20.16
N ALA A 162 -55.95 4.26 21.17
CA ALA A 162 -54.51 4.21 20.98
C ALA A 162 -54.11 2.79 20.55
N THR A 163 -53.67 2.63 19.31
CA THR A 163 -52.93 1.44 18.87
C THR A 163 -51.44 1.69 19.08
N THR A 164 -50.91 1.08 20.13
CA THR A 164 -49.49 0.92 20.44
C THR A 164 -48.76 0.30 19.24
N GLN A 165 -48.02 1.11 18.49
CA GLN A 165 -47.22 0.68 17.34
C GLN A 165 -45.82 0.30 17.83
N THR A 166 -45.67 -0.95 18.26
CA THR A 166 -44.46 -1.56 18.84
C THR A 166 -43.40 -1.95 17.77
N SER A 167 -43.33 -1.23 16.65
CA SER A 167 -42.47 -1.59 15.51
C SER A 167 -41.18 -0.77 15.41
N SER A 168 -41.04 0.27 16.24
CA SER A 168 -39.91 1.21 16.15
C SER A 168 -38.76 0.91 17.12
N THR A 169 -39.01 0.17 18.21
CA THR A 169 -37.97 -0.14 19.21
C THR A 169 -37.17 -1.40 18.85
N SER A 170 -37.81 -2.41 18.27
CA SER A 170 -37.15 -3.66 17.86
C SER A 170 -36.21 -3.45 16.67
N SER A 171 -36.59 -2.60 15.72
CA SER A 171 -35.72 -2.23 14.58
C SER A 171 -34.48 -1.45 15.04
N LEU A 172 -34.65 -0.51 15.97
CA LEU A 172 -33.53 0.22 16.57
C LEU A 172 -32.64 -0.68 17.44
N GLN A 173 -33.22 -1.62 18.20
CA GLN A 173 -32.46 -2.61 18.97
C GLN A 173 -31.63 -3.53 18.07
N ASN A 174 -32.18 -3.96 16.93
CA ASN A 174 -31.44 -4.75 15.94
C ASN A 174 -30.31 -3.95 15.28
N GLN A 175 -30.52 -2.66 15.00
CA GLN A 175 -29.46 -1.79 14.49
C GLN A 175 -28.35 -1.57 15.53
N ILE A 176 -28.70 -1.37 16.80
CA ILE A 176 -27.72 -1.24 17.89
C ILE A 176 -26.92 -2.54 18.06
N ALA A 177 -27.56 -3.70 17.99
CA ALA A 177 -26.88 -5.00 18.06
C ALA A 177 -25.92 -5.21 16.87
N ALA A 178 -26.33 -4.82 15.66
CA ALA A 178 -25.48 -4.89 14.47
C ALA A 178 -24.27 -3.93 14.57
N LEU A 179 -24.47 -2.71 15.04
CA LEU A 179 -23.38 -1.75 15.25
C LEU A 179 -22.41 -2.23 16.34
N LEU A 180 -22.90 -2.80 17.45
CA LEU A 180 -22.05 -3.35 18.51
C LEU A 180 -21.20 -4.52 18.00
N ALA A 181 -21.79 -5.42 17.19
CA ALA A 181 -21.04 -6.51 16.55
C ALA A 181 -19.96 -5.97 15.59
N GLN A 182 -20.27 -4.91 14.84
CA GLN A 182 -19.29 -4.28 13.95
C GLN A 182 -18.17 -3.57 14.71
N VAL A 183 -18.47 -2.90 15.82
CA VAL A 183 -17.46 -2.31 16.71
C VAL A 183 -16.59 -3.42 17.33
N GLN A 184 -17.15 -4.57 17.70
CA GLN A 184 -16.39 -5.68 18.25
C GLN A 184 -15.44 -6.31 17.22
N LEU A 185 -15.87 -6.42 15.95
CA LEU A 185 -15.01 -6.85 14.84
C LEU A 185 -13.91 -5.83 14.56
N LEU A 186 -14.22 -4.53 14.54
CA LEU A 186 -13.21 -3.48 14.38
C LEU A 186 -12.23 -3.45 15.55
N GLN A 187 -12.68 -3.69 16.79
CA GLN A 187 -11.80 -3.83 17.96
C GLN A 187 -10.92 -5.06 17.88
N ALA A 188 -11.41 -6.19 17.35
CA ALA A 188 -10.57 -7.36 17.06
C ALA A 188 -9.55 -7.05 15.94
N GLN A 189 -9.95 -6.26 14.94
CA GLN A 189 -9.09 -5.80 13.84
C GLN A 189 -8.04 -4.77 14.28
N LEU A 190 -8.32 -4.00 15.33
CA LEU A 190 -7.36 -3.09 15.97
C LEU A 190 -6.52 -3.80 17.04
N GLY A 191 -7.01 -4.90 17.61
CA GLY A 191 -6.27 -5.81 18.48
C GLY A 191 -5.15 -6.57 17.75
N ILE A 192 -5.29 -6.80 16.44
CA ILE A 192 -4.24 -7.35 15.58
C ILE A 192 -3.27 -6.29 15.02
N VAL A 193 -3.52 -4.99 15.21
CA VAL A 193 -2.56 -3.91 14.89
C VAL A 193 -1.45 -3.81 15.96
N SER A 194 -1.54 -4.58 17.06
CA SER A 194 -0.53 -4.62 18.12
C SER A 194 0.19 -5.97 18.27
N ILE A 195 0.06 -6.90 17.32
CA ILE A 195 0.90 -8.11 17.26
C ILE A 195 1.35 -8.34 15.82
N GLY A 196 2.67 -8.22 15.64
CA GLY A 196 3.37 -8.12 14.36
C GLY A 196 2.98 -9.20 13.36
N SER A 197 2.66 -8.74 12.15
CA SER A 197 2.72 -9.55 10.94
C SER A 197 3.91 -9.07 10.11
N GLY A 198 5.08 -9.65 10.40
CA GLY A 198 6.03 -10.09 9.37
C GLY A 198 6.57 -9.09 8.34
N THR A 199 6.56 -7.77 8.59
CA THR A 199 7.31 -6.81 7.78
C THR A 199 8.07 -5.87 8.71
N GLY A 200 9.33 -6.23 9.00
CA GLY A 200 10.25 -5.45 9.82
C GLY A 200 10.10 -3.94 9.65
N PHE A 201 10.18 -3.21 10.76
CA PHE A 201 10.07 -1.75 10.77
C PHE A 201 10.82 -1.11 9.59
N VAL A 202 10.08 -0.36 8.76
CA VAL A 202 10.65 0.35 7.62
C VAL A 202 11.19 1.69 8.10
N PHE A 203 12.50 1.88 7.95
CA PHE A 203 13.17 3.13 8.30
C PHE A 203 13.50 3.94 7.03
N SER A 204 12.66 4.91 6.70
CA SER A 204 12.77 5.66 5.43
C SER A 204 13.67 6.90 5.49
N ARG A 205 14.00 7.40 6.69
CA ARG A 205 14.83 8.59 6.86
C ARG A 205 15.99 8.38 7.82
N ASN A 206 17.02 9.20 7.65
CA ASN A 206 18.14 9.25 8.59
C ASN A 206 17.68 9.88 9.90
N LEU A 207 18.11 9.31 11.02
CA LEU A 207 17.79 9.85 12.35
C LEU A 207 19.08 10.30 13.05
N ILE A 208 19.01 11.51 13.59
CA ILE A 208 20.07 12.15 14.39
C ILE A 208 19.51 12.54 15.75
N VAL A 209 20.37 12.91 16.69
CA VAL A 209 19.91 13.47 17.97
C VAL A 209 19.06 14.71 17.73
N GLY A 210 17.95 14.79 18.47
CA GLY A 210 16.91 15.79 18.28
C GLY A 210 15.77 15.33 17.38
N SER A 211 15.95 14.25 16.61
CA SER A 211 14.87 13.71 15.77
C SER A 211 13.70 13.24 16.62
N THR A 212 12.48 13.49 16.15
CA THR A 212 11.25 13.01 16.80
C THR A 212 10.36 12.24 15.84
N GLY A 213 9.55 11.31 16.35
CA GLY A 213 8.47 10.66 15.59
C GLY A 213 8.36 9.14 15.84
N ALA A 214 7.48 8.50 15.07
CA ALA A 214 7.22 7.07 15.16
C ALA A 214 8.46 6.22 14.79
N ASP A 215 9.26 6.66 13.81
CA ASP A 215 10.50 5.96 13.41
C ASP A 215 11.48 5.84 14.57
N VAL A 216 11.57 6.89 15.40
CA VAL A 216 12.43 6.88 16.58
C VAL A 216 11.90 5.88 17.60
N LYS A 217 10.59 5.84 17.83
CA LYS A 217 9.99 4.86 18.75
C LYS A 217 10.25 3.43 18.27
N ASN A 218 10.09 3.17 16.98
CA ASN A 218 10.36 1.87 16.37
C ASN A 218 11.85 1.50 16.45
N LEU A 219 12.75 2.46 16.23
CA LEU A 219 14.19 2.30 16.42
C LEU A 219 14.51 1.87 17.85
N GLN A 220 13.90 2.54 18.83
CA GLN A 220 14.09 2.23 20.25
C GLN A 220 13.61 0.81 20.59
N LYS A 221 12.49 0.35 20.01
CA LYS A 221 12.00 -1.03 20.19
C LYS A 221 13.02 -2.07 19.71
N VAL A 222 13.60 -1.87 18.53
CA VAL A 222 14.61 -2.81 17.99
C VAL A 222 15.87 -2.79 18.86
N LEU A 223 16.33 -1.61 19.26
CA LEU A 223 17.50 -1.47 20.13
C LEU A 223 17.29 -2.14 21.50
N ASN A 224 16.10 -2.02 22.07
CA ASN A 224 15.71 -2.65 23.34
C ASN A 224 15.48 -4.16 23.24
N SER A 225 15.37 -4.73 22.03
CA SER A 225 15.22 -6.17 21.82
C SER A 225 16.51 -6.98 22.04
N ASP A 226 17.64 -6.29 22.20
CA ASP A 226 18.95 -6.88 22.40
C ASP A 226 19.62 -6.21 23.61
N SER A 227 20.08 -7.03 24.56
CA SER A 227 20.70 -6.56 25.80
C SER A 227 21.94 -5.71 25.55
N ASP A 228 22.68 -5.96 24.47
CA ASP A 228 23.91 -5.21 24.16
C ASP A 228 23.60 -3.82 23.60
N THR A 229 22.44 -3.63 23.00
CA THR A 229 22.03 -2.35 22.39
C THR A 229 20.91 -1.66 23.15
N GLN A 230 20.50 -2.21 24.29
CA GLN A 230 19.44 -1.66 25.12
C GLN A 230 19.76 -0.21 25.55
N ILE A 231 18.74 0.64 25.47
CA ILE A 231 18.86 2.08 25.72
C ILE A 231 18.95 2.37 27.22
N ALA A 232 18.05 1.77 28.01
CA ALA A 232 17.98 1.92 29.46
C ALA A 232 17.40 0.66 30.10
N SER A 233 17.87 0.32 31.30
CA SER A 233 17.33 -0.78 32.11
C SER A 233 15.96 -0.48 32.72
N SER A 234 15.70 0.80 33.03
CA SER A 234 14.42 1.27 33.58
C SER A 234 14.17 2.73 33.20
N GLY A 235 12.92 3.17 33.35
CA GLY A 235 12.52 4.55 33.06
C GLY A 235 12.43 4.86 31.56
N VAL A 236 12.66 6.11 31.20
CA VAL A 236 12.47 6.60 29.81
C VAL A 236 13.38 5.88 28.83
N GLY A 237 12.80 5.34 27.75
CA GLY A 237 13.55 4.61 26.72
C GLY A 237 13.87 3.16 27.08
N SER A 238 13.48 2.66 28.25
CA SER A 238 13.57 1.24 28.58
C SER A 238 12.56 0.39 27.80
N PRO A 239 12.70 -0.96 27.75
CA PRO A 239 11.72 -1.82 27.07
C PRO A 239 10.29 -1.56 27.57
N GLY A 240 9.36 -1.28 26.64
CA GLY A 240 7.97 -0.92 26.94
C GLY A 240 7.75 0.55 27.33
N ASN A 241 8.83 1.31 27.52
CA ASN A 241 8.82 2.75 27.81
C ASN A 241 9.53 3.54 26.70
N GLU A 242 9.45 3.06 25.44
CA GLU A 242 10.06 3.74 24.30
C GLU A 242 9.43 5.10 24.05
N THR A 243 10.28 6.06 23.72
CA THR A 243 9.90 7.44 23.45
C THR A 243 9.95 7.72 21.95
N THR A 244 9.34 8.82 21.54
CA THR A 244 9.44 9.32 20.16
C THR A 244 10.63 10.25 19.97
N TYR A 245 11.52 10.44 20.96
CA TYR A 245 12.63 11.40 20.91
C TYR A 245 13.99 10.72 20.85
N PHE A 246 14.83 11.14 19.90
CA PHE A 246 16.19 10.65 19.76
C PHE A 246 17.12 11.49 20.65
N GLY A 247 17.39 10.97 21.85
CA GLY A 247 18.28 11.61 22.82
C GLY A 247 19.71 11.05 22.82
N SER A 248 20.48 11.43 23.84
CA SER A 248 21.84 10.93 24.09
C SER A 248 21.86 9.42 24.33
N LEU A 249 20.90 8.88 25.08
CA LEU A 249 20.81 7.43 25.36
C LEU A 249 20.58 6.63 24.07
N THR A 250 19.68 7.10 23.20
CA THR A 250 19.45 6.48 21.89
C THR A 250 20.70 6.55 21.02
N ARG A 251 21.44 7.66 21.04
CA ARG A 251 22.73 7.77 20.33
C ARG A 251 23.71 6.71 20.81
N THR A 252 23.87 6.54 22.12
CA THR A 252 24.77 5.55 22.71
C THR A 252 24.37 4.13 22.33
N ALA A 253 23.07 3.81 22.33
CA ALA A 253 22.56 2.52 21.85
C ALA A 253 22.89 2.28 20.36
N ILE A 254 22.76 3.30 19.51
CA ILE A 254 23.17 3.23 18.09
C ILE A 254 24.67 2.99 17.95
N GLN A 255 25.50 3.64 18.76
CA GLN A 255 26.95 3.41 18.76
C GLN A 255 27.28 1.96 19.07
N LYS A 256 26.66 1.39 20.11
CA LYS A 256 26.82 -0.04 20.45
C LYS A 256 26.37 -0.94 19.30
N PHE A 257 25.21 -0.64 18.69
CA PHE A 257 24.72 -1.36 17.51
C PHE A 257 25.71 -1.30 16.34
N GLN A 258 26.24 -0.12 16.04
CA GLN A 258 27.20 0.06 14.94
C GLN A 258 28.50 -0.71 15.18
N VAL A 259 29.01 -0.73 16.42
CA VAL A 259 30.20 -1.52 16.77
C VAL A 259 29.89 -3.02 16.68
N LYS A 260 28.75 -3.46 17.22
CA LYS A 260 28.32 -4.88 17.21
C LYS A 260 28.23 -5.46 15.81
N TYR A 261 27.78 -4.67 14.84
CA TYR A 261 27.63 -5.10 13.44
C TYR A 261 28.72 -4.59 12.49
N GLY A 262 29.81 -4.01 12.99
CA GLY A 262 30.94 -3.57 12.16
C GLY A 262 30.62 -2.43 11.18
N ILE A 263 29.65 -1.57 11.51
CA ILE A 263 29.17 -0.48 10.64
C ILE A 263 30.05 0.77 10.80
N ALA A 264 30.31 1.17 12.04
CA ALA A 264 31.09 2.35 12.39
C ALA A 264 31.64 2.20 13.82
N GLY A 265 32.87 2.67 14.04
CA GLY A 265 33.50 2.71 15.37
C GLY A 265 33.81 4.14 15.82
N PRO A 266 34.36 4.31 17.03
CA PRO A 266 34.79 5.61 17.54
C PRO A 266 35.69 6.35 16.54
N GLY A 267 35.36 7.62 16.26
CA GLY A 267 36.09 8.46 15.30
C GLY A 267 35.71 8.25 13.83
N ALA A 268 34.91 7.24 13.49
CA ALA A 268 34.45 7.04 12.12
C ALA A 268 33.31 8.03 11.75
N PRO A 269 33.25 8.49 10.49
CA PRO A 269 32.16 9.33 10.02
C PRO A 269 30.83 8.57 10.13
N GLY A 270 29.83 9.20 10.76
CA GLY A 270 28.51 8.60 10.99
C GLY A 270 28.39 7.75 12.26
N TYR A 271 29.43 7.72 13.12
CA TYR A 271 29.35 7.08 14.44
C TYR A 271 28.30 7.77 15.33
N GLY A 272 27.32 7.01 15.81
CA GLY A 272 26.16 7.51 16.55
C GLY A 272 25.06 8.12 15.70
N VAL A 273 25.13 8.01 14.37
CA VAL A 273 24.09 8.47 13.44
C VAL A 273 23.35 7.27 12.84
N PHE A 274 22.03 7.35 12.78
CA PHE A 274 21.22 6.36 12.11
C PHE A 274 21.10 6.69 10.62
N GLY A 275 22.22 6.51 9.90
CA GLY A 275 22.34 6.75 8.46
C GLY A 275 21.99 5.52 7.61
N PRO A 276 22.19 5.57 6.28
CA PRO A 276 21.78 4.52 5.35
C PRO A 276 22.34 3.13 5.68
N LYS A 277 23.62 3.03 6.06
CA LYS A 277 24.25 1.76 6.45
C LYS A 277 23.65 1.18 7.73
N THR A 278 23.49 2.02 8.76
CA THR A 278 22.86 1.61 10.03
C THR A 278 21.40 1.18 9.81
N ARG A 279 20.67 1.89 8.96
CA ARG A 279 19.29 1.57 8.57
C ARG A 279 19.16 0.24 7.86
N ALA A 280 20.01 -0.01 6.85
CA ALA A 280 20.01 -1.28 6.14
C ALA A 280 20.20 -2.45 7.10
N LYS A 281 21.19 -2.34 8.01
CA LYS A 281 21.43 -3.38 9.00
C LYS A 281 20.29 -3.52 10.01
N MET A 282 19.73 -2.40 10.48
CA MET A 282 18.61 -2.41 11.40
C MET A 282 17.36 -3.06 10.79
N ALA A 283 17.11 -2.87 9.49
CA ALA A 283 16.01 -3.51 8.78
C ALA A 283 16.19 -5.04 8.66
N GLU A 284 17.43 -5.53 8.55
CA GLU A 284 17.70 -6.98 8.63
C GLU A 284 17.44 -7.50 10.05
N VAL A 285 17.94 -6.80 11.06
CA VAL A 285 17.80 -7.20 12.47
C VAL A 285 16.35 -7.17 12.93
N SER A 286 15.58 -6.16 12.51
CA SER A 286 14.16 -6.07 12.85
C SER A 286 13.37 -7.26 12.32
N LYS A 287 13.61 -7.65 11.05
CA LYS A 287 13.01 -8.85 10.45
C LYS A 287 13.38 -10.13 11.20
N LEU A 288 14.66 -10.31 11.55
CA LEU A 288 15.13 -11.49 12.28
C LEU A 288 14.50 -11.61 13.68
N LYS A 289 14.16 -10.48 14.30
CA LYS A 289 13.57 -10.43 15.65
C LYS A 289 12.04 -10.46 15.63
N GLY A 290 11.42 -10.64 14.47
CA GLY A 290 9.96 -10.75 14.33
C GLY A 290 9.20 -9.42 14.50
N PHE A 291 9.89 -8.30 14.26
CA PHE A 291 9.25 -7.00 14.16
C PHE A 291 8.72 -6.73 12.75
#